data_AF-A0A5M3XDE7-F1
#
_entry.id   AF-A0A5M3XDE7-F1
#
_cell.length_a   1.000
_cell.length_b   1.000
_cell.length_c   1.000
_cell.angle_alpha   90.00
_cell.angle_beta   90.00
_cell.angle_gamma   90.00
#
_symmetry.space_group_name_H-M   'P 1'
#
loop_
_entity.id
_entity.type
_entity.pdbx_description
1 polymer ?
#
loop_
_entity_poly.entity_id
_entity_poly.type
_entity_poly.pdbx_seq_one_letter_code
_entity_poly.pdbx_strand_id
1 'polypeptide(L)'
;MREWCRAHGTALRVLSGPLSGIVDLAATDATTTMLVNVLVSVGQFQRDLQNELTREGLVAAWDTGSRSGRRSRVVELGVLDDVRTAFRDGASIAALAREHEVSRVAIRTAVADLQPGRAPRQPGEPVPVVLEMPGQLANHLRSNENLGEAERSAIAAGREVRRGQGFTLHLTATPQVHQSLLAAAAALGAEGAASADRKAYRVYQQRLDTALTAPAGRAWPGTWPGRPAR
;
A
#
# COMPACT_ATOMS: atom_id res chain seq x y z
N MET A 1 21.97 10.50 -5.78
CA MET A 1 23.40 10.78 -5.50
C MET A 1 23.99 11.83 -6.44
N ARG A 2 24.00 11.62 -7.77
CA ARG A 2 24.45 12.67 -8.75
C ARG A 2 23.75 14.01 -8.58
N GLU A 3 22.43 13.98 -8.44
CA GLU A 3 21.61 15.18 -8.23
C GLU A 3 21.94 15.89 -6.91
N TRP A 4 22.23 15.12 -5.86
CA TRP A 4 22.68 15.65 -4.58
C TRP A 4 24.06 16.30 -4.68
N CYS A 5 25.03 15.64 -5.33
CA CYS A 5 26.37 16.17 -5.54
C CYS A 5 26.34 17.50 -6.32
N ARG A 6 25.48 17.57 -7.35
CA ARG A 6 25.27 18.78 -8.16
C ARG A 6 24.63 19.90 -7.35
N ALA A 7 23.62 19.59 -6.54
CA ALA A 7 22.95 20.58 -5.69
C ALA A 7 23.89 21.22 -4.66
N HIS A 8 24.98 20.54 -4.30
CA HIS A 8 25.95 21.01 -3.30
C HIS A 8 27.29 21.43 -3.91
N GLY A 9 27.45 21.40 -5.25
CA GLY A 9 28.70 21.77 -5.92
C GLY A 9 29.89 20.85 -5.57
N THR A 10 29.63 19.60 -5.18
CA THR A 10 30.64 18.64 -4.73
C THR A 10 30.89 17.56 -5.78
N ALA A 11 32.15 17.13 -5.95
CA ALA A 11 32.53 15.96 -6.74
C ALA A 11 32.53 14.68 -5.89
N LEU A 12 32.19 13.54 -6.49
CA LEU A 12 32.22 12.23 -5.83
C LEU A 12 33.34 11.38 -6.40
N ARG A 13 34.38 11.12 -5.61
CA ARG A 13 35.50 10.28 -6.01
C ARG A 13 35.57 9.01 -5.19
N VAL A 14 35.81 7.89 -5.85
CA VAL A 14 36.15 6.62 -5.20
C VAL A 14 37.66 6.54 -5.06
N LEU A 15 38.16 6.28 -3.85
CA LEU A 15 39.61 6.26 -3.57
C LEU A 15 40.24 4.88 -3.77
N SER A 16 39.45 3.81 -3.88
CA SER A 16 39.96 2.44 -3.97
C SER A 16 39.02 1.52 -4.74
N GLY A 17 39.58 0.49 -5.36
CA GLY A 17 38.83 -0.49 -6.14
C GLY A 17 38.65 -0.11 -7.62
N PRO A 18 37.76 -0.81 -8.34
CA PRO A 18 37.67 -0.74 -9.80
C PRO A 18 37.31 0.64 -10.38
N LEU A 19 36.71 1.52 -9.56
CA LEU A 19 36.28 2.87 -9.96
C LEU A 19 37.26 3.96 -9.52
N SER A 20 38.41 3.61 -8.94
CA SER A 20 39.38 4.57 -8.39
C SER A 20 40.02 5.48 -9.44
N GLY A 21 40.02 5.06 -10.71
CA GLY A 21 40.49 5.86 -11.84
C GLY A 21 39.52 6.97 -12.28
N ILE A 22 38.29 7.00 -11.77
CA ILE A 22 37.29 8.02 -12.12
C ILE A 22 37.43 9.20 -11.16
N VAL A 23 37.78 10.37 -11.70
CA VAL A 23 38.01 11.59 -10.91
C VAL A 23 36.73 12.10 -10.26
N ASP A 24 35.59 12.02 -10.97
CA ASP A 24 34.27 12.41 -10.46
C ASP A 24 33.15 11.53 -11.04
N LEU A 25 32.54 10.69 -10.19
CA LEU A 25 31.37 9.88 -10.52
C LEU A 25 30.08 10.70 -10.68
N ALA A 26 30.08 11.98 -10.31
CA ALA A 26 28.98 12.89 -10.56
C ALA A 26 29.03 13.49 -11.98
N ALA A 27 30.15 13.39 -12.69
CA ALA A 27 30.35 13.94 -14.03
C ALA A 27 29.38 13.36 -15.06
N THR A 28 28.95 14.19 -16.02
CA THR A 28 27.93 13.86 -17.02
C THR A 28 28.52 13.44 -18.38
N ASP A 29 29.80 13.07 -18.44
CA ASP A 29 30.38 12.49 -19.65
C ASP A 29 29.77 11.11 -19.96
N ALA A 30 29.87 10.69 -21.21
CA ALA A 30 29.21 9.48 -21.70
C ALA A 30 29.64 8.22 -20.93
N THR A 31 30.94 8.09 -20.65
CA THR A 31 31.53 6.93 -19.96
C THR A 31 31.07 6.86 -18.51
N THR A 32 31.17 7.95 -17.76
CA THR A 32 30.72 8.00 -16.37
C THR A 32 29.22 7.78 -16.26
N THR A 33 28.44 8.36 -17.19
CA THR A 33 26.98 8.18 -17.26
C THR A 33 26.60 6.71 -17.47
N MET A 34 27.22 6.05 -18.46
CA MET A 34 27.03 4.63 -18.71
C MET A 34 27.34 3.79 -17.46
N LEU A 35 28.51 4.01 -16.83
CA LEU A 35 28.92 3.24 -15.65
C LEU A 35 27.97 3.39 -14.47
N VAL A 36 27.55 4.62 -14.14
CA VAL A 36 26.60 4.81 -13.04
C VAL A 36 25.24 4.24 -13.37
N ASN A 37 24.78 4.30 -14.63
CA ASN A 37 23.53 3.65 -15.01
C ASN A 37 23.61 2.14 -14.80
N VAL A 38 24.72 1.50 -15.17
CA VAL A 38 24.95 0.07 -14.89
C VAL A 38 24.92 -0.21 -13.39
N LEU A 39 25.62 0.60 -12.57
CA LEU A 39 25.61 0.44 -11.11
C LEU A 39 24.22 0.61 -10.51
N VAL A 40 23.45 1.59 -10.99
CA VAL A 40 22.07 1.82 -10.56
C VAL A 40 21.19 0.62 -10.95
N SER A 41 21.31 0.13 -12.17
CA SER A 41 20.56 -1.04 -12.65
C SER A 41 20.89 -2.30 -11.83
N VAL A 42 22.17 -2.59 -11.58
CA VAL A 42 22.57 -3.73 -10.74
C VAL A 42 22.08 -3.55 -9.31
N GLY A 43 22.23 -2.35 -8.74
CA GLY A 43 21.75 -2.07 -7.37
C GLY A 43 20.24 -2.09 -7.23
N GLN A 44 19.48 -1.83 -8.31
CA GLN A 44 18.03 -2.02 -8.36
C GLN A 44 17.69 -3.51 -8.43
N PHE A 45 18.30 -4.24 -9.36
CA PHE A 45 18.11 -5.68 -9.50
C PHE A 45 18.40 -6.43 -8.19
N GLN A 46 19.50 -6.10 -7.50
CA GLN A 46 19.84 -6.70 -6.21
C GLN A 46 18.77 -6.42 -5.14
N ARG A 47 18.22 -5.20 -5.08
CA ARG A 47 17.14 -4.85 -4.15
C ARG A 47 15.85 -5.58 -4.49
N ASP A 48 15.52 -5.68 -5.77
CA ASP A 48 14.32 -6.38 -6.24
C ASP A 48 14.41 -7.87 -5.91
N LEU A 49 15.57 -8.48 -6.14
CA LEU A 49 15.82 -9.88 -5.78
C LEU A 49 15.73 -10.12 -4.26
N GLN A 50 16.31 -9.23 -3.44
CA GLN A 50 16.18 -9.33 -1.98
C GLN A 50 14.73 -9.22 -1.52
N ASN A 51 13.96 -8.32 -2.12
CA ASN A 51 12.53 -8.16 -1.81
C ASN A 51 11.73 -9.40 -2.21
N GLU A 52 12.02 -10.01 -3.35
CA GLU A 52 11.33 -11.22 -3.81
C GLU A 52 11.60 -12.39 -2.87
N LEU A 53 12.87 -12.68 -2.55
CA LEU A 53 13.24 -13.73 -1.61
C LEU A 53 12.64 -13.51 -0.22
N THR A 54 12.57 -12.25 0.24
CA THR A 54 11.91 -11.92 1.51
C THR A 54 10.41 -12.21 1.45
N ARG A 55 9.75 -11.89 0.33
CA ARG A 55 8.32 -12.18 0.15
C ARG A 55 8.06 -13.68 0.16
N GLU A 56 8.84 -14.45 -0.59
CA GLU A 56 8.75 -15.91 -0.63
C GLU A 56 8.96 -16.53 0.77
N GLY A 57 9.98 -16.07 1.51
CA GLY A 57 10.22 -16.52 2.88
C GLY A 57 9.08 -16.18 3.84
N LEU A 58 8.45 -15.01 3.69
CA LEU A 58 7.28 -14.63 4.49
C LEU A 58 6.05 -15.51 4.18
N VAL A 59 5.83 -15.84 2.90
CA VAL A 59 4.75 -16.74 2.49
C VAL A 59 4.94 -18.11 3.14
N ALA A 60 6.13 -18.70 3.01
CA ALA A 60 6.45 -19.99 3.65
C ALA A 60 6.28 -19.96 5.19
N ALA A 61 6.68 -18.85 5.83
CA ALA A 61 6.49 -18.67 7.27
C ALA A 61 5.00 -18.58 7.66
N TRP A 62 4.16 -17.97 6.83
CA TRP A 62 2.71 -17.90 7.09
C TRP A 62 2.00 -19.23 6.84
N ASP A 63 2.45 -20.01 5.86
CA ASP A 63 1.93 -21.36 5.61
C ASP A 63 2.20 -22.31 6.80
N THR A 64 3.29 -22.09 7.53
CA THR A 64 3.60 -22.79 8.79
C THR A 64 2.87 -22.23 10.01
N GLY A 65 1.97 -21.26 9.82
CA GLY A 65 1.11 -20.69 10.87
C GLY A 65 1.71 -19.50 11.63
N SER A 66 2.90 -19.02 11.25
CA SER A 66 3.46 -17.81 11.85
C SER A 66 2.59 -16.60 11.51
N ARG A 67 2.50 -15.62 12.42
CA ARG A 67 1.80 -14.35 12.17
C ARG A 67 2.74 -13.17 12.30
N SER A 68 2.61 -12.23 11.37
CA SER A 68 3.36 -10.97 11.36
C SER A 68 2.65 -9.91 12.23
N GLY A 69 3.42 -8.91 12.68
CA GLY A 69 2.90 -7.73 13.37
C GLY A 69 2.98 -7.81 14.89
N ARG A 70 2.53 -6.73 15.54
CA ARG A 70 2.49 -6.63 17.01
C ARG A 70 1.39 -7.54 17.54
N ARG A 71 1.69 -8.33 18.58
CA ARG A 71 0.69 -9.14 19.27
C ARG A 71 -0.39 -8.25 19.91
N SER A 72 -1.63 -8.74 19.91
CA SER A 72 -2.73 -8.04 20.57
C SER A 72 -2.51 -8.03 22.08
N ARG A 73 -2.77 -6.90 22.74
CA ARG A 73 -2.61 -6.77 24.20
C ARG A 73 -3.47 -7.77 24.97
N VAL A 74 -4.67 -8.07 24.47
CA VAL A 74 -5.59 -9.08 25.05
C VAL A 74 -4.97 -10.48 25.03
N VAL A 75 -4.23 -10.79 23.96
CA VAL A 75 -3.51 -12.08 23.82
C VAL A 75 -2.24 -12.08 24.67
N GLU A 76 -1.50 -10.97 24.73
CA GLU A 76 -0.33 -10.82 25.60
C GLU A 76 -0.69 -11.03 27.08
N LEU A 77 -1.84 -10.52 27.52
CA LEU A 77 -2.34 -10.68 28.89
C LEU A 77 -2.94 -12.07 29.16
N GLY A 78 -3.12 -12.92 28.13
CA GLY A 78 -3.72 -14.25 28.28
C GLY A 78 -5.22 -14.27 28.54
N VAL A 79 -5.90 -13.12 28.48
CA VAL A 79 -7.32 -12.97 28.87
C VAL A 79 -8.30 -13.13 27.70
N LEU A 80 -7.84 -13.64 26.55
CA LEU A 80 -8.67 -13.71 25.34
C LEU A 80 -9.91 -14.60 25.52
N ASP A 81 -9.73 -15.77 26.09
CA ASP A 81 -10.82 -16.73 26.25
C ASP A 81 -11.84 -16.28 27.30
N ASP A 82 -11.37 -15.64 28.38
CA ASP A 82 -12.22 -15.04 29.41
C ASP A 82 -13.07 -13.90 28.82
N VAL A 83 -12.43 -12.99 28.06
CA VAL A 83 -13.12 -11.90 27.35
C VAL A 83 -14.18 -12.44 26.40
N ARG A 84 -13.86 -13.50 25.64
CA ARG A 84 -14.80 -14.12 24.67
C ARG A 84 -15.95 -14.83 25.38
N THR A 85 -15.69 -15.46 26.52
CA THR A 85 -16.71 -16.16 27.32
C THR A 85 -17.65 -15.14 27.95
N ALA A 86 -17.12 -14.17 28.69
CA ALA A 86 -17.91 -13.12 29.31
C ALA A 86 -18.71 -12.29 28.29
N PHE A 87 -18.17 -12.05 27.09
CA PHE A 87 -18.93 -11.40 26.02
C PHE A 87 -20.13 -12.23 25.54
N ARG A 88 -19.99 -13.56 25.42
CA ARG A 88 -21.12 -14.45 25.10
C ARG A 88 -22.16 -14.48 26.22
N ASP A 89 -21.71 -14.34 27.46
CA ASP A 89 -22.57 -14.24 28.65
C ASP A 89 -23.24 -12.86 28.80
N GLY A 90 -23.01 -11.94 27.85
CA GLY A 90 -23.69 -10.64 27.76
C GLY A 90 -22.92 -9.46 28.35
N ALA A 91 -21.65 -9.64 28.74
CA ALA A 91 -20.83 -8.54 29.24
C ALA A 91 -20.58 -7.48 28.14
N SER A 92 -20.70 -6.19 28.50
CA SER A 92 -20.48 -5.11 27.55
C SER A 92 -18.98 -4.91 27.26
N ILE A 93 -18.65 -4.48 26.03
CA ILE A 93 -17.28 -4.11 25.61
C ILE A 93 -16.64 -3.10 26.58
N ALA A 94 -17.43 -2.17 27.12
CA ALA A 94 -16.93 -1.16 28.04
C ALA A 94 -16.67 -1.69 29.46
N ALA A 95 -17.36 -2.75 29.89
CA ALA A 95 -17.08 -3.43 31.15
C ALA A 95 -15.78 -4.23 31.03
N LEU A 96 -15.67 -5.08 30.00
CA LEU A 96 -14.48 -5.91 29.73
C LEU A 96 -13.20 -5.08 29.55
N ALA A 97 -13.31 -3.91 28.90
CA ALA A 97 -12.18 -3.01 28.72
C ALA A 97 -11.65 -2.45 30.06
N ARG A 98 -12.54 -2.15 31.01
CA ARG A 98 -12.16 -1.64 32.33
C ARG A 98 -11.61 -2.75 33.21
N GLU A 99 -12.25 -3.91 33.20
CA GLU A 99 -11.87 -5.08 33.99
C GLU A 99 -10.45 -5.57 33.66
N HIS A 100 -10.10 -5.64 32.37
CA HIS A 100 -8.79 -6.12 31.93
C HIS A 100 -7.79 -4.99 31.61
N GLU A 101 -8.11 -3.73 31.96
CA GLU A 101 -7.25 -2.56 31.71
C GLU A 101 -6.76 -2.43 30.26
N VAL A 102 -7.62 -2.75 29.29
CA VAL A 102 -7.33 -2.65 27.85
C VAL A 102 -8.24 -1.67 27.15
N SER A 103 -7.83 -1.22 25.96
CA SER A 103 -8.68 -0.31 25.18
C SER A 103 -9.96 -1.02 24.70
N ARG A 104 -11.06 -0.27 24.59
CA ARG A 104 -12.31 -0.76 23.98
C ARG A 104 -12.12 -1.28 22.56
N VAL A 105 -11.15 -0.72 21.82
CA VAL A 105 -10.80 -1.17 20.47
C VAL A 105 -10.19 -2.57 20.53
N ALA A 106 -9.30 -2.84 21.48
CA ALA A 106 -8.69 -4.16 21.63
C ALA A 106 -9.73 -5.25 21.96
N ILE A 107 -10.67 -4.95 22.88
CA ILE A 107 -11.81 -5.85 23.16
C ILE A 107 -12.68 -6.02 21.91
N ARG A 108 -13.08 -4.93 21.25
CA ARG A 108 -13.92 -4.97 20.04
C ARG A 108 -13.28 -5.82 18.94
N THR A 109 -11.96 -5.74 18.77
CA THR A 109 -11.22 -6.58 17.83
C THR A 109 -11.18 -8.04 18.26
N ALA A 110 -11.01 -8.32 19.56
CA ALA A 110 -10.98 -9.68 20.11
C ALA A 110 -12.31 -10.44 20.02
N VAL A 111 -13.44 -9.72 20.02
CA VAL A 111 -14.80 -10.28 19.90
C VAL A 111 -15.47 -9.95 18.57
N ALA A 112 -14.72 -9.48 17.58
CA ALA A 112 -15.27 -8.96 16.31
C ALA A 112 -16.09 -10.01 15.54
N ASP A 113 -15.71 -11.28 15.65
CA ASP A 113 -16.38 -12.44 15.06
C ASP A 113 -17.64 -12.88 15.82
N LEU A 114 -17.84 -12.41 17.05
CA LEU A 114 -18.98 -12.77 17.91
C LEU A 114 -20.11 -11.73 17.90
N GLN A 115 -19.96 -10.59 17.22
CA GLN A 115 -20.94 -9.51 17.25
C GLN A 115 -22.18 -9.81 16.37
N PRO A 116 -23.40 -9.68 16.90
CA PRO A 116 -24.63 -9.88 16.14
C PRO A 116 -24.79 -8.80 15.05
N GLY A 117 -25.19 -9.20 13.85
CA GLY A 117 -25.31 -8.33 12.66
C GLY A 117 -24.12 -8.40 11.70
N ARG A 118 -23.06 -9.13 12.05
CA ARG A 118 -22.03 -9.56 11.11
C ARG A 118 -22.30 -11.04 10.79
N ALA A 119 -23.05 -11.30 9.72
CA ALA A 119 -23.16 -12.66 9.22
C ALA A 119 -21.73 -13.24 9.04
N PRO A 120 -21.48 -14.51 9.41
CA PRO A 120 -20.23 -15.15 9.05
C PRO A 120 -20.06 -14.99 7.54
N ARG A 121 -19.00 -14.27 7.16
CA ARG A 121 -18.67 -13.97 5.77
C ARG A 121 -18.65 -15.29 5.01
N GLN A 122 -19.49 -15.44 3.99
CA GLN A 122 -19.42 -16.63 3.15
C GLN A 122 -18.03 -16.67 2.50
N PRO A 123 -17.29 -17.79 2.59
CA PRO A 123 -16.05 -17.92 1.87
C PRO A 123 -16.32 -17.71 0.37
N GLY A 124 -15.81 -16.61 -0.19
CA GLY A 124 -16.01 -16.24 -1.60
C GLY A 124 -16.61 -14.85 -1.85
N GLU A 125 -17.16 -14.16 -0.83
CA GLU A 125 -17.64 -12.79 -1.05
C GLU A 125 -16.43 -11.84 -1.31
N PRO A 126 -16.43 -11.03 -2.40
CA PRO A 126 -15.30 -10.15 -2.71
C PRO A 126 -15.08 -9.13 -1.59
N VAL A 127 -13.85 -9.01 -1.08
CA VAL A 127 -13.50 -8.04 -0.04
C VAL A 127 -13.31 -6.67 -0.69
N PRO A 128 -14.08 -5.63 -0.33
CA PRO A 128 -13.77 -4.29 -0.77
C PRO A 128 -12.37 -3.89 -0.31
N VAL A 129 -11.54 -3.43 -1.24
CA VAL A 129 -10.20 -2.93 -0.96
C VAL A 129 -10.21 -1.41 -1.09
N VAL A 130 -9.36 -0.74 -0.33
CA VAL A 130 -9.20 0.72 -0.42
C VAL A 130 -7.96 1.00 -1.24
N LEU A 131 -8.12 1.59 -2.42
CA LEU A 131 -7.01 2.00 -3.27
C LEU A 131 -7.01 3.51 -3.47
N GLU A 132 -5.81 4.09 -3.46
CA GLU A 132 -5.63 5.46 -3.92
C GLU A 132 -5.58 5.49 -5.45
N MET A 133 -6.44 6.30 -6.06
CA MET A 133 -6.47 6.55 -7.50
C MET A 133 -5.87 7.94 -7.78
N PRO A 134 -4.92 8.07 -8.73
CA PRO A 134 -4.43 9.38 -9.16
C PRO A 134 -5.54 10.27 -9.75
N GLY A 135 -5.55 11.56 -9.42
CA GLY A 135 -6.63 12.47 -9.83
C GLY A 135 -6.82 12.60 -11.35
N GLN A 136 -5.76 12.45 -12.15
CA GLN A 136 -5.89 12.42 -13.62
C GLN A 136 -6.73 11.25 -14.12
N LEU A 137 -6.50 10.06 -13.55
CA LEU A 137 -7.30 8.86 -13.85
C LEU A 137 -8.75 9.04 -13.37
N ALA A 138 -8.92 9.60 -12.17
CA ALA A 138 -10.24 9.85 -11.59
C ALA A 138 -11.06 10.84 -12.43
N ASN A 139 -10.44 11.91 -12.93
CA ASN A 139 -11.08 12.89 -13.80
C ASN A 139 -11.51 12.24 -15.13
N HIS A 140 -10.62 11.49 -15.77
CA HIS A 140 -10.95 10.78 -17.01
C HIS A 140 -12.14 9.83 -16.83
N LEU A 141 -12.15 9.07 -15.73
CA LEU A 141 -13.24 8.14 -15.43
C LEU A 141 -14.56 8.87 -15.14
N ARG A 142 -14.55 10.01 -14.44
CA ARG A 142 -15.76 10.83 -14.24
C ARG A 142 -16.34 11.36 -15.54
N SER A 143 -15.51 11.63 -16.53
CA SER A 143 -15.92 12.06 -17.86
C SER A 143 -16.31 10.90 -18.79
N ASN A 144 -16.17 9.65 -18.34
CA ASN A 144 -16.48 8.47 -19.15
C ASN A 144 -17.93 8.03 -18.92
N GLU A 145 -18.77 8.18 -19.95
CA GLU A 145 -20.19 7.83 -19.91
C GLU A 145 -20.46 6.32 -19.96
N ASN A 146 -19.47 5.51 -20.34
CA ASN A 146 -19.61 4.05 -20.50
C ASN A 146 -19.43 3.27 -19.18
N LEU A 147 -19.44 3.95 -18.03
CA LEU A 147 -19.28 3.31 -16.73
C LEU A 147 -20.61 2.72 -16.22
N GLY A 148 -20.53 1.50 -15.69
CA GLY A 148 -21.63 0.88 -14.96
C GLY A 148 -21.99 1.62 -13.67
N GLU A 149 -23.14 1.27 -13.09
CA GLU A 149 -23.65 1.93 -11.88
C GLU A 149 -22.74 1.74 -10.66
N ALA A 150 -22.12 0.56 -10.55
CA ALA A 150 -21.23 0.24 -9.44
C ALA A 150 -19.93 1.07 -9.51
N GLU A 151 -19.37 1.25 -10.70
CA GLU A 151 -18.19 2.08 -10.96
C GLU A 151 -18.48 3.55 -10.65
N ARG A 152 -19.60 4.08 -11.15
CA ARG A 152 -20.03 5.47 -10.91
C ARG A 152 -20.28 5.72 -9.42
N SER A 153 -20.97 4.81 -8.75
CA SER A 153 -21.22 4.86 -7.31
C SER A 153 -19.92 4.83 -6.50
N ALA A 154 -18.95 3.97 -6.87
CA ALA A 154 -17.66 3.88 -6.19
C ALA A 154 -16.82 5.16 -6.33
N ILE A 155 -16.82 5.79 -7.52
CA ILE A 155 -16.14 7.07 -7.74
C ILE A 155 -16.80 8.20 -6.96
N ALA A 156 -18.14 8.24 -6.95
CA ALA A 156 -18.91 9.26 -6.25
C ALA A 156 -18.73 9.17 -4.72
N ALA A 157 -18.66 7.94 -4.17
CA ALA A 157 -18.39 7.71 -2.76
C ALA A 157 -16.90 7.90 -2.38
N GLY A 158 -16.00 8.01 -3.36
CA GLY A 158 -14.57 8.15 -3.14
C GLY A 158 -14.22 9.48 -2.45
N ARG A 159 -13.27 9.44 -1.50
CA ARG A 159 -12.83 10.63 -0.77
C ARG A 159 -11.62 11.28 -1.45
N GLU A 160 -11.76 12.52 -1.92
CA GLU A 160 -10.63 13.27 -2.45
C GLU A 160 -9.68 13.76 -1.36
N VAL A 161 -8.38 13.64 -1.61
CA VAL A 161 -7.32 14.19 -0.77
C VAL A 161 -6.42 15.05 -1.65
N ARG A 162 -6.32 16.34 -1.33
CA ARG A 162 -5.48 17.30 -2.06
C ARG A 162 -3.99 16.97 -1.87
N ARG A 163 -3.23 17.00 -2.98
CA ARG A 163 -1.78 16.72 -3.04
C ARG A 163 -1.11 17.78 -3.91
N GLY A 164 -0.67 18.89 -3.31
CA GLY A 164 -0.07 20.01 -4.06
C GLY A 164 -1.02 20.55 -5.13
N GLN A 165 -0.58 20.55 -6.39
CA GLN A 165 -1.39 20.99 -7.56
C GLN A 165 -2.39 19.92 -8.06
N GLY A 166 -2.46 18.74 -7.43
CA GLY A 166 -3.36 17.66 -7.81
C GLY A 166 -4.16 17.08 -6.64
N PHE A 167 -4.81 15.95 -6.86
CA PHE A 167 -5.49 15.19 -5.82
C PHE A 167 -5.32 13.68 -6.04
N THR A 168 -5.58 12.92 -4.98
CA THR A 168 -5.74 11.46 -5.00
C THR A 168 -7.14 11.12 -4.50
N LEU A 169 -7.84 10.22 -5.18
CA LEU A 169 -9.16 9.74 -4.76
C LEU A 169 -8.99 8.44 -3.98
N HIS A 170 -9.43 8.42 -2.72
CA HIS A 170 -9.48 7.21 -1.91
C HIS A 170 -10.75 6.45 -2.27
N LEU A 171 -10.61 5.37 -3.05
CA LEU A 171 -11.73 4.61 -3.58
C LEU A 171 -11.82 3.28 -2.84
N THR A 172 -13.00 2.99 -2.28
CA THR A 172 -13.28 1.71 -1.62
C THR A 172 -14.24 0.93 -2.49
N ALA A 173 -13.76 -0.14 -3.12
CA ALA A 173 -14.58 -0.96 -4.02
C ALA A 173 -14.11 -2.41 -4.05
N THR A 174 -14.94 -3.31 -4.60
CA THR A 174 -14.51 -4.70 -4.82
C THR A 174 -13.39 -4.74 -5.87
N PRO A 175 -12.52 -5.77 -5.86
CA PRO A 175 -11.48 -5.91 -6.86
C PRO A 175 -12.02 -5.91 -8.30
N GLN A 176 -13.20 -6.47 -8.52
CA GLN A 176 -13.89 -6.46 -9.81
C GLN A 176 -14.20 -5.04 -10.27
N VAL A 177 -14.73 -4.19 -9.39
CA VAL A 177 -14.99 -2.78 -9.72
C VAL A 177 -13.67 -2.05 -10.00
N HIS A 178 -12.60 -2.31 -9.23
CA HIS A 178 -11.28 -1.73 -9.53
C HIS A 178 -10.73 -2.17 -10.90
N GLN A 179 -10.93 -3.44 -11.28
CA GLN A 179 -10.57 -3.97 -12.60
C GLN A 179 -11.39 -3.32 -13.72
N SER A 180 -12.72 -3.19 -13.55
CA SER A 180 -13.58 -2.48 -14.51
C SER A 180 -13.15 -1.03 -14.70
N LEU A 181 -12.85 -0.32 -13.61
CA LEU A 181 -12.34 1.06 -13.65
C LEU A 181 -10.99 1.15 -14.39
N LEU A 182 -10.09 0.20 -14.16
CA LEU A 182 -8.82 0.15 -14.86
C LEU A 182 -9.01 -0.15 -16.36
N ALA A 183 -9.91 -1.07 -16.71
CA ALA A 183 -10.24 -1.39 -18.11
C ALA A 183 -10.85 -0.18 -18.83
N ALA A 184 -11.78 0.54 -18.19
CA ALA A 184 -12.39 1.75 -18.74
C ALA A 184 -11.39 2.90 -18.95
N ALA A 185 -10.26 2.89 -18.24
CA ALA A 185 -9.18 3.86 -18.39
C ALA A 185 -8.02 3.37 -19.28
N ALA A 186 -8.15 2.24 -19.98
CA ALA A 186 -7.07 1.64 -20.77
C ALA A 186 -6.46 2.59 -21.83
N ALA A 187 -7.26 3.51 -22.37
CA ALA A 187 -6.80 4.53 -23.32
C ALA A 187 -5.68 5.43 -22.75
N LEU A 188 -5.69 5.69 -21.43
CA LEU A 188 -4.64 6.48 -20.76
C LEU A 188 -3.32 5.71 -20.63
N GLY A 189 -3.34 4.38 -20.73
CA GLY A 189 -2.16 3.52 -20.73
C GLY A 189 -1.50 3.35 -22.10
N ALA A 190 -2.17 3.74 -23.19
CA ALA A 190 -1.70 3.52 -24.56
C ALA A 190 -0.44 4.32 -24.92
N GLU A 191 0.34 3.85 -25.88
CA GLU A 191 1.61 4.49 -26.29
C GLU A 191 1.44 5.93 -26.80
N GLY A 192 0.27 6.28 -27.34
CA GLY A 192 -0.08 7.64 -27.77
C GLY A 192 -0.53 8.60 -26.67
N ALA A 193 -0.75 8.13 -25.44
CA ALA A 193 -1.20 8.97 -24.33
C ALA A 193 -0.07 9.80 -23.71
N ALA A 194 -0.44 10.91 -23.06
CA ALA A 194 0.53 11.77 -22.39
C ALA A 194 1.30 11.01 -21.31
N SER A 195 2.57 11.38 -21.09
CA SER A 195 3.45 10.71 -20.11
C SER A 195 2.84 10.66 -18.69
N ALA A 196 2.14 11.73 -18.29
CA ALA A 196 1.46 11.81 -17.01
C ALA A 196 0.29 10.81 -16.88
N ASP A 197 -0.46 10.61 -17.96
CA ASP A 197 -1.62 9.70 -18.01
C ASP A 197 -1.18 8.25 -17.94
N ARG A 198 -0.14 7.89 -18.71
CA ARG A 198 0.46 6.55 -18.67
C ARG A 198 1.01 6.23 -17.29
N LYS A 199 1.61 7.22 -16.61
CA LYS A 199 2.07 7.07 -15.23
C LYS A 199 0.90 6.89 -14.26
N ALA A 200 -0.17 7.67 -14.39
CA ALA A 200 -1.36 7.55 -13.55
C ALA A 200 -2.01 6.17 -13.69
N TYR A 201 -2.15 5.68 -14.94
CA TYR A 201 -2.64 4.34 -15.25
C TYR A 201 -1.77 3.26 -14.60
N ARG A 202 -0.46 3.29 -14.85
CA ARG A 202 0.49 2.30 -14.31
C ARG A 202 0.51 2.26 -12.79
N VAL A 203 0.47 3.43 -12.13
CA VAL A 203 0.45 3.52 -10.66
C VAL A 203 -0.82 2.87 -10.10
N TYR A 204 -1.97 3.10 -10.71
CA TYR A 204 -3.22 2.50 -10.26
C TYR A 204 -3.27 0.99 -10.52
N GLN A 205 -2.80 0.54 -11.69
CA GLN A 205 -2.63 -0.88 -12.01
C GLN A 205 -1.72 -1.59 -10.98
N GLN A 206 -0.53 -1.04 -10.73
CA GLN A 206 0.41 -1.61 -9.76
C GLN A 206 -0.20 -1.71 -8.35
N ARG A 207 -0.99 -0.72 -7.93
CA ARG A 207 -1.69 -0.73 -6.63
C ARG A 207 -2.76 -1.83 -6.58
N LEU A 208 -3.50 -2.03 -7.66
CA LEU A 208 -4.49 -3.11 -7.77
C LEU A 208 -3.83 -4.48 -7.74
N ASP A 209 -2.77 -4.69 -8.52
CA ASP A 209 -2.02 -5.95 -8.55
C ASP A 209 -1.46 -6.26 -7.15
N THR A 210 -0.86 -5.26 -6.50
CA THR A 210 -0.36 -5.41 -5.11
C THR A 210 -1.47 -5.79 -4.13
N ALA A 211 -2.67 -5.23 -4.29
CA ALA A 211 -3.81 -5.53 -3.42
C ALA A 211 -4.41 -6.92 -3.67
N LEU A 212 -4.36 -7.41 -4.91
CA LEU A 212 -4.81 -8.74 -5.29
C LEU A 212 -3.84 -9.84 -4.83
N THR A 213 -2.54 -9.56 -4.83
CA THR A 213 -1.50 -10.48 -4.34
C THR A 213 -1.33 -10.44 -2.82
N ALA A 214 -1.83 -9.41 -2.14
CA ALA A 214 -1.76 -9.31 -0.69
C ALA A 214 -2.74 -10.30 -0.01
N PRO A 215 -2.31 -11.12 0.97
CA PRO A 215 -3.23 -12.01 1.68
C PRO A 215 -4.34 -11.20 2.36
N ALA A 216 -5.59 -11.66 2.16
CA ALA A 216 -6.82 -11.05 2.65
C ALA A 216 -6.77 -10.87 4.18
N GLY A 217 -6.31 -9.70 4.64
CA GLY A 217 -6.13 -9.44 6.06
C GLY A 217 -5.47 -8.13 6.44
N ARG A 218 -4.97 -7.32 5.50
CA ARG A 218 -4.40 -6.00 5.82
C ARG A 218 -5.26 -4.85 5.30
N ALA A 219 -6.03 -4.26 6.21
CA ALA A 219 -6.31 -2.84 6.14
C ALA A 219 -4.96 -2.11 6.20
N TRP A 220 -4.59 -1.43 5.12
CA TRP A 220 -3.42 -0.56 5.09
C TRP A 220 -3.68 0.61 6.06
N PRO A 221 -2.84 0.84 7.09
CA PRO A 221 -2.92 2.07 7.86
C PRO A 221 -2.34 3.18 6.97
N GLY A 222 -3.23 3.86 6.24
CA GLY A 222 -2.92 5.14 5.63
C GLY A 222 -2.58 6.13 6.75
N THR A 223 -1.33 6.57 6.80
CA THR A 223 -0.81 7.90 7.18
C THR A 223 0.63 7.74 7.69
N TRP A 224 1.60 8.19 6.89
CA TRP A 224 2.86 8.69 7.45
C TRP A 224 2.64 10.16 7.80
N PRO A 225 2.72 10.56 9.09
CA PRO A 225 2.56 11.95 9.46
C PRO A 225 3.89 12.68 9.24
N GLY A 226 3.93 13.50 8.19
CA GLY A 226 4.76 14.69 8.20
C GLY A 226 4.11 15.74 9.09
N ARG A 227 4.53 15.84 10.36
CA ARG A 227 4.39 17.03 11.19
C ARG A 227 5.63 17.16 12.06
N PRO A 228 6.47 18.19 11.86
CA PRO A 228 7.35 18.65 12.94
C PRO A 228 6.47 19.35 14.00
N ALA A 229 6.73 19.01 15.26
CA ALA A 229 6.16 19.71 16.40
C ALA A 229 6.71 21.15 16.46
N ARG A 230 5.81 22.11 16.56
CA ARG A 230 6.01 23.32 17.36
C ARG A 230 4.90 23.34 18.39
#